data_AF-L1JUZ1-F1
#
_entry.id   AF-L1JUZ1-F1
#
_cell.length_a   1.000
_cell.length_b   1.000
_cell.length_c   1.000
_cell.angle_alpha   90.00
_cell.angle_beta   90.00
_cell.angle_gamma   90.00
#
_symmetry.space_group_name_H-M   'P 1'
#
loop_
_entity.id
_entity.type
_entity.pdbx_description
1 polymer ?
#
loop_
_entity_poly.entity_id
_entity_poly.type
_entity_poly.pdbx_seq_one_letter_code
_entity_poly.pdbx_strand_id
1 'polypeptide(L)'
;MNETSKIAKRIKDSLHDMESENETYKEKHGEGSSQAKIHINIHGSLTKKFVELMQEYEETQGKYKSLLHERVERQVKVVNPNATEEEIKQAVESGGSDIFADRLLSKADQVALNAYAEVQSKHEELMKLEASIREVHQLFMDMAIMVEQQGEMLDNIEELVSKSAEYTESGVEQLIQAKKLQKKARKKMCCLVVCFTVGLLIMLSFVTNFLIPRI
;
A
#
# COMPACT_ATOMS: atom_id res chain seq x y z
N MET A 1 15.11 15.40 -5.10
CA MET A 1 14.08 14.37 -4.93
C MET A 1 14.41 13.10 -5.69
N ASN A 2 14.75 12.06 -4.93
CA ASN A 2 14.79 10.68 -5.37
C ASN A 2 13.40 10.22 -5.85
N GLU A 3 13.31 9.22 -6.75
CA GLU A 3 12.03 8.70 -7.25
C GLU A 3 11.14 8.19 -6.12
N THR A 4 11.72 7.53 -5.11
CA THR A 4 10.99 7.10 -3.90
C THR A 4 10.35 8.28 -3.17
N SER A 5 11.07 9.38 -2.97
CA SER A 5 10.52 10.59 -2.33
C SER A 5 9.36 11.20 -3.13
N LYS A 6 9.43 11.17 -4.47
CA LYS A 6 8.33 11.66 -5.33
C LYS A 6 7.08 10.79 -5.22
N ILE A 7 7.26 9.48 -5.11
CA ILE A 7 6.15 8.54 -4.93
C ILE A 7 5.55 8.71 -3.52
N ALA A 8 6.40 8.75 -2.49
CA ALA A 8 5.98 8.93 -1.11
C ALA A 8 5.20 10.24 -0.92
N LYS A 9 5.68 11.34 -1.52
CA LYS A 9 4.96 12.62 -1.49
C LYS A 9 3.58 12.52 -2.17
N ARG A 10 3.49 11.87 -3.34
CA ARG A 10 2.21 11.66 -4.04
C ARG A 10 1.23 10.82 -3.24
N ILE A 11 1.70 9.75 -2.58
CA ILE A 11 0.86 8.91 -1.72
C ILE A 11 0.36 9.75 -0.54
N LYS A 12 1.24 10.51 0.11
CA LYS A 12 0.89 11.41 1.20
C LYS A 12 -0.14 12.46 0.78
N ASP A 13 0.04 13.10 -0.38
CA ASP A 13 -0.93 14.06 -0.92
C ASP A 13 -2.29 13.38 -1.19
N SER A 14 -2.29 12.17 -1.76
CA SER A 14 -3.52 11.40 -1.99
C SER A 14 -4.22 10.97 -0.71
N LEU A 15 -3.49 10.64 0.36
CA LEU A 15 -4.09 10.32 1.66
C LEU A 15 -4.78 11.57 2.24
N HIS A 16 -4.13 12.73 2.16
CA HIS A 16 -4.72 13.98 2.59
C HIS A 16 -5.98 14.36 1.78
N ASP A 17 -5.99 14.13 0.47
CA ASP A 17 -7.18 14.34 -0.34
C ASP A 17 -8.32 13.41 0.10
N MET A 18 -8.02 12.13 0.39
CA MET A 18 -9.00 11.17 0.91
C MET A 18 -9.56 11.58 2.28
N GLU A 19 -8.74 12.16 3.15
CA GLU A 19 -9.18 12.71 4.44
C GLU A 19 -10.22 13.82 4.25
N SER A 20 -9.95 14.78 3.36
CA SER A 20 -10.87 15.87 3.01
C SER A 20 -12.17 15.36 2.37
N GLU A 21 -12.07 14.37 1.48
CA GLU A 21 -13.24 13.70 0.91
C GLU A 21 -14.09 13.01 1.98
N ASN A 22 -13.45 12.36 2.96
CA ASN A 22 -14.14 11.69 4.05
C ASN A 22 -14.91 12.67 4.94
N GLU A 23 -14.34 13.84 5.25
CA GLU A 23 -15.05 14.91 5.98
C GLU A 23 -16.30 15.37 5.22
N THR A 24 -16.16 15.67 3.93
CA THR A 24 -17.28 16.06 3.07
C THR A 24 -18.35 14.95 2.99
N TYR A 25 -17.92 13.69 2.99
CA TYR A 25 -18.82 12.55 2.92
C TYR A 25 -19.62 12.37 4.22
N LYS A 26 -18.97 12.56 5.38
CA LYS A 26 -19.62 12.57 6.70
C LYS A 26 -20.71 13.64 6.77
N GLU A 27 -20.42 14.85 6.30
CA GLU A 27 -21.37 15.97 6.29
C GLU A 27 -22.62 15.66 5.43
N LYS A 28 -22.43 15.03 4.26
CA LYS A 28 -23.52 14.76 3.31
C LYS A 28 -24.40 13.57 3.69
N HIS A 29 -23.82 12.49 4.24
CA HIS A 29 -24.51 11.21 4.44
C HIS A 29 -24.76 10.87 5.91
N GLY A 30 -24.27 11.70 6.82
CA GLY A 30 -24.26 11.44 8.26
C GLY A 30 -23.10 10.53 8.66
N GLU A 31 -22.43 10.92 9.75
CA GLU A 31 -21.24 10.26 10.30
C GLU A 31 -21.47 8.77 10.66
N GLY A 32 -22.73 8.40 10.94
CA GLY A 32 -23.12 7.02 11.27
C GLY A 32 -23.33 6.10 10.06
N SER A 33 -23.30 6.59 8.82
CA SER A 33 -23.61 5.77 7.64
C SER A 33 -22.56 4.67 7.43
N SER A 34 -23.00 3.49 6.99
CA SER A 34 -22.09 2.36 6.72
C SER A 34 -21.05 2.70 5.65
N GLN A 35 -21.42 3.53 4.68
CA GLN A 35 -20.51 3.95 3.61
C GLN A 35 -19.44 4.92 4.14
N ALA A 36 -19.81 5.93 4.94
CA ALA A 36 -18.83 6.83 5.56
C ALA A 36 -17.80 6.05 6.39
N LYS A 37 -18.25 5.09 7.21
CA LYS A 37 -17.37 4.23 8.02
C LYS A 37 -16.39 3.41 7.18
N ILE A 38 -16.83 2.88 6.05
CA ILE A 38 -15.95 2.12 5.13
C ILE A 38 -14.84 3.03 4.58
N HIS A 39 -15.20 4.21 4.08
CA HIS A 39 -14.25 5.16 3.49
C HIS A 39 -13.19 5.64 4.51
N ILE A 40 -13.66 5.99 5.70
CA ILE A 40 -12.84 6.37 6.85
C ILE A 40 -11.84 5.26 7.21
N ASN A 41 -12.31 4.02 7.28
CA ASN A 41 -11.47 2.88 7.64
C ASN A 41 -10.44 2.53 6.56
N ILE A 42 -10.82 2.62 5.28
CA ILE A 42 -9.88 2.43 4.17
C ILE A 42 -8.75 3.46 4.26
N HIS A 43 -9.09 4.74 4.47
CA HIS A 43 -8.11 5.80 4.66
C HIS A 43 -7.16 5.48 5.83
N GLY A 44 -7.69 5.06 6.98
CA GLY A 44 -6.86 4.70 8.14
C GLY A 44 -5.94 3.50 7.90
N SER A 45 -6.43 2.46 7.21
CA SER A 45 -5.61 1.30 6.86
C SER A 45 -4.47 1.66 5.89
N LEU A 46 -4.73 2.51 4.90
CA LEU A 46 -3.71 2.96 3.95
C LEU A 46 -2.68 3.86 4.61
N THR A 47 -3.13 4.78 5.49
CA THR A 47 -2.26 5.65 6.30
C THR A 47 -1.31 4.81 7.17
N LYS A 48 -1.83 3.82 7.91
CA LYS A 48 -0.99 2.91 8.71
C LYS A 48 0.04 2.20 7.84
N LYS A 49 -0.39 1.61 6.71
CA LYS A 49 0.51 0.88 5.81
C LYS A 49 1.60 1.76 5.23
N PHE A 50 1.25 3.01 4.89
CA PHE A 50 2.21 3.99 4.40
C PHE A 50 3.26 4.31 5.46
N VAL A 51 2.85 4.58 6.70
CA VAL A 51 3.77 4.85 7.82
C VAL A 51 4.72 3.67 8.08
N GLU A 52 4.21 2.44 8.10
CA GLU A 52 5.03 1.22 8.22
C GLU A 52 6.11 1.15 7.13
N LEU A 53 5.72 1.35 5.87
CA LEU A 53 6.65 1.31 4.73
C LEU A 53 7.70 2.43 4.80
N MET A 54 7.32 3.61 5.27
CA MET A 54 8.27 4.72 5.44
C MET A 54 9.28 4.43 6.55
N GLN A 55 8.88 3.73 7.62
CA GLN A 55 9.79 3.33 8.71
C GLN A 55 10.79 2.28 8.22
N GLU A 56 10.32 1.28 7.47
CA GLU A 56 11.18 0.29 6.84
C GLU A 56 12.16 0.93 5.84
N TYR A 57 11.71 1.94 5.10
CA TYR A 57 12.56 2.70 4.19
C TYR A 57 13.64 3.50 4.94
N GLU A 58 13.30 4.17 6.04
CA GLU A 58 14.27 4.88 6.89
C GLU A 58 15.32 3.91 7.46
N GLU A 59 14.91 2.75 7.98
CA GLU A 59 15.83 1.74 8.50
C GLU A 59 16.80 1.27 7.40
N THR A 60 16.28 1.06 6.19
CA THR A 60 17.08 0.68 5.02
C THR A 60 18.08 1.78 4.64
N GLN A 61 17.67 3.05 4.67
CA GLN A 61 18.56 4.19 4.46
C GLN A 61 19.65 4.26 5.54
N GLY A 62 19.34 3.99 6.80
CA GLY A 62 20.30 3.94 7.90
C GLY A 62 21.34 2.83 7.72
N LYS A 63 20.91 1.63 7.29
CA LYS A 63 21.82 0.53 6.91
C LYS A 63 22.72 0.94 5.74
N TYR A 64 22.15 1.56 4.71
CA TYR A 64 22.94 2.03 3.55
C TYR A 64 23.96 3.11 3.94
N LYS A 65 23.59 4.05 4.80
CA LYS A 65 24.52 5.06 5.34
C LYS A 65 25.72 4.42 6.04
N SER A 66 25.45 3.40 6.87
CA SER A 66 26.50 2.66 7.59
C SER A 66 27.43 1.93 6.63
N LEU A 67 26.90 1.32 5.56
CA LEU A 67 27.70 0.68 4.52
C LEU A 67 28.59 1.67 3.75
N LEU A 68 28.09 2.87 3.45
CA LEU A 68 28.90 3.92 2.82
C LEU A 68 30.06 4.35 3.73
N HIS A 69 29.80 4.53 5.02
CA HIS A 69 30.84 4.86 6.01
C HIS A 69 31.93 3.78 6.05
N GLU A 70 31.55 2.51 6.16
CA GLU A 70 32.50 1.38 6.17
C GLU A 70 33.33 1.30 4.87
N ARG A 71 32.75 1.66 3.72
CA ARG A 71 33.46 1.71 2.44
C ARG A 71 34.50 2.83 2.42
N VAL A 72 34.13 4.03 2.84
CA VAL A 72 35.07 5.16 2.95
C VAL A 72 36.20 4.83 3.91
N GLU A 73 35.89 4.28 5.08
CA GLU A 73 36.87 3.85 6.07
C GLU A 73 37.90 2.88 5.47
N ARG A 74 37.45 1.85 4.73
CA ARG A 74 38.35 0.91 4.06
C ARG A 74 39.29 1.63 3.09
N GLN A 75 38.79 2.57 2.28
CA GLN A 75 39.61 3.30 1.32
C GLN A 75 40.61 4.25 1.98
N VAL A 76 40.22 4.89 3.08
CA VAL A 76 41.13 5.70 3.90
C VAL A 76 42.25 4.82 4.47
N LYS A 77 41.92 3.63 4.99
CA LYS A 77 42.91 2.69 5.56
C LYS A 77 43.86 2.08 4.53
N VAL A 78 43.47 2.02 3.25
CA VAL A 78 44.38 1.61 2.16
C VAL A 78 45.54 2.60 2.01
N VAL A 79 45.29 3.90 2.22
CA VAL A 79 46.29 4.96 2.05
C VAL A 79 46.99 5.32 3.36
N ASN A 80 46.25 5.31 4.46
CA ASN A 80 46.77 5.51 5.81
C ASN A 80 46.27 4.39 6.75
N PRO A 81 47.03 3.29 6.90
CA PRO A 81 46.64 2.16 7.75
C PRO A 81 46.43 2.52 9.22
N ASN A 82 47.03 3.61 9.69
CA ASN A 82 46.96 4.09 11.07
C ASN A 82 45.98 5.26 11.24
N ALA A 83 45.11 5.52 10.26
CA ALA A 83 44.12 6.59 10.33
C ALA A 83 43.24 6.43 11.58
N THR A 84 43.12 7.52 12.33
CA THR A 84 42.27 7.61 13.52
C THR A 84 40.79 7.67 13.12
N GLU A 85 39.92 7.35 14.06
CA GLU A 85 38.46 7.41 13.84
C GLU A 85 37.99 8.83 13.49
N GLU A 86 38.62 9.86 14.06
CA GLU A 86 38.31 11.25 13.75
C GLU A 86 38.73 11.64 12.32
N GLU A 87 39.90 11.17 11.87
CA GLU A 87 40.33 11.35 10.48
C GLU A 87 39.38 10.63 9.51
N ILE A 88 38.95 9.40 9.82
CA ILE A 88 37.99 8.66 8.99
C ILE A 88 36.66 9.43 8.89
N LYS A 89 36.15 9.93 10.02
CA LYS A 89 34.92 10.72 10.06
C LYS A 89 35.05 12.01 9.26
N GLN A 90 36.16 12.73 9.40
CA GLN A 90 36.44 13.91 8.59
C GLN A 90 36.50 13.57 7.10
N ALA A 91 37.05 12.42 6.71
CA ALA A 91 37.04 11.97 5.30
C ALA A 91 35.63 11.69 4.78
N VAL A 92 34.77 11.08 5.60
CA VAL A 92 33.37 10.83 5.25
C VAL A 92 32.63 12.16 5.02
N GLU A 93 32.87 13.15 5.88
CA GLU A 93 32.23 14.47 5.84
C GLU A 93 32.78 15.38 4.74
N SER A 94 34.08 15.32 4.44
CA SER A 94 34.76 16.23 3.49
C SER A 94 35.07 15.62 2.12
N GLY A 95 34.77 14.34 1.90
CA GLY A 95 35.16 13.60 0.69
C GLY A 95 36.64 13.23 0.64
N GLY A 96 37.36 13.34 1.77
CA GLY A 96 38.76 12.92 1.88
C GLY A 96 39.78 13.86 1.25
N SER A 97 39.40 15.08 0.88
CA SER A 97 40.29 16.05 0.23
C SER A 97 41.58 16.29 1.03
N ASP A 98 41.47 16.45 2.35
CA ASP A 98 42.61 16.77 3.22
C ASP A 98 43.53 15.58 3.46
N ILE A 99 42.98 14.37 3.60
CA ILE A 99 43.73 13.15 3.94
C ILE A 99 44.54 12.64 2.75
N PHE A 100 44.03 12.87 1.53
CA PHE A 100 44.65 12.38 0.32
C PHE A 100 45.53 13.44 -0.39
N ALA A 101 45.52 14.71 0.06
CA ALA A 101 46.24 15.83 -0.56
C ALA A 101 47.74 15.55 -0.74
N ASP A 102 48.45 15.17 0.33
CA ASP A 102 49.90 14.90 0.30
C ASP A 102 50.27 13.75 -0.63
N ARG A 103 49.40 12.73 -0.71
CA ARG A 103 49.62 11.54 -1.55
C ARG A 103 49.31 11.83 -3.01
N LEU A 104 48.26 12.59 -3.30
CA LEU A 104 47.89 12.99 -4.67
C LEU A 104 48.96 13.87 -5.33
N LEU A 105 49.58 14.78 -4.56
CA LEU A 105 50.63 15.66 -5.05
C LEU A 105 51.87 14.91 -5.52
N SER A 106 52.14 13.74 -4.94
CA SER A 106 53.29 12.91 -5.32
C SER A 106 53.15 12.23 -6.69
N LYS A 107 51.94 12.23 -7.31
CA LYS A 107 51.57 11.65 -8.64
C LYS A 107 51.99 10.20 -8.93
N ALA A 108 52.76 9.55 -8.06
CA ALA A 108 53.31 8.22 -8.26
C ALA A 108 52.46 7.10 -7.64
N ASP A 109 51.48 7.45 -6.81
CA ASP A 109 50.67 6.49 -6.07
C ASP A 109 49.29 6.30 -6.71
N GLN A 110 49.24 5.42 -7.71
CA GLN A 110 48.01 5.05 -8.41
C GLN A 110 46.96 4.44 -7.47
N VAL A 111 47.41 3.78 -6.38
CA VAL A 111 46.50 3.19 -5.38
C VAL A 111 45.80 4.30 -4.61
N ALA A 112 46.52 5.34 -4.18
CA ALA A 112 45.94 6.49 -3.51
C ALA A 112 44.95 7.26 -4.41
N LEU A 113 45.25 7.40 -5.71
CA LEU A 113 44.33 8.02 -6.68
C LEU A 113 43.02 7.26 -6.81
N ASN A 114 43.08 5.93 -6.91
CA ASN A 114 41.89 5.09 -7.03
C ASN A 114 41.05 5.13 -5.75
N ALA A 115 41.71 5.04 -4.58
CA ALA A 115 41.04 5.12 -3.29
C ALA A 115 40.36 6.48 -3.08
N TYR A 116 41.02 7.58 -3.45
CA TYR A 116 40.42 8.93 -3.40
C TYR A 116 39.19 9.05 -4.30
N ALA A 117 39.26 8.56 -5.54
CA ALA A 117 38.12 8.59 -6.46
C ALA A 117 36.92 7.82 -5.92
N GLU A 118 37.16 6.68 -5.25
CA GLU A 118 36.09 5.91 -4.61
C GLU A 118 35.51 6.64 -3.39
N VAL A 119 36.35 7.25 -2.54
CA VAL A 119 35.88 8.06 -1.40
C VAL A 119 35.00 9.21 -1.89
N GLN A 120 35.43 9.94 -2.92
CA GLN A 120 34.65 11.04 -3.48
C GLN A 120 33.30 10.55 -4.03
N SER A 121 33.29 9.45 -4.77
CA SER A 121 32.04 8.84 -5.26
C SER A 121 31.09 8.45 -4.12
N LYS A 122 31.61 7.89 -3.02
CA LYS A 122 30.80 7.49 -1.86
C LYS A 122 30.32 8.70 -1.06
N HIS A 123 31.11 9.75 -0.97
CA HIS A 123 30.70 11.02 -0.38
C HIS A 123 29.52 11.64 -1.16
N GLU A 124 29.56 11.66 -2.50
CA GLU A 124 28.43 12.13 -3.30
C GLU A 124 27.16 11.29 -3.10
N GLU A 125 27.30 9.96 -3.00
CA GLU A 125 26.17 9.07 -2.66
C GLU A 125 25.62 9.36 -1.27
N LEU A 126 26.48 9.62 -0.28
CA LEU A 126 26.09 9.97 1.08
C LEU A 126 25.35 11.29 1.13
N MET A 127 25.81 12.33 0.42
CA MET A 127 25.10 13.62 0.32
C MET A 127 23.69 13.45 -0.26
N LYS A 128 23.54 12.63 -1.32
CA LYS A 128 22.22 12.31 -1.90
C LYS A 128 21.34 11.55 -0.92
N LEU A 129 21.90 10.60 -0.17
CA LEU A 129 21.20 9.84 0.85
C LEU A 129 20.72 10.75 1.98
N GLU A 130 21.56 11.66 2.48
CA GLU A 130 21.20 12.59 3.55
C GLU A 130 20.10 13.56 3.14
N ALA A 131 20.13 14.04 1.88
CA ALA A 131 19.02 14.80 1.33
C ALA A 131 17.72 13.98 1.32
N SER A 132 17.80 12.70 0.92
CA SER A 132 16.64 11.80 0.92
C SER A 132 16.12 11.48 2.32
N ILE A 133 16.99 11.28 3.31
CA ILE A 133 16.60 11.07 4.72
C ILE A 133 15.87 12.30 5.24
N ARG A 134 16.38 13.51 4.94
CA ARG A 134 15.72 14.77 5.33
C ARG A 134 14.33 14.90 4.70
N GLU A 135 14.18 14.53 3.43
CA GLU A 135 12.88 14.50 2.75
C GLU A 135 11.91 13.52 3.43
N VAL A 136 12.36 12.31 3.78
CA VAL A 136 11.55 11.29 4.49
C VAL A 136 11.16 11.76 5.89
N HIS A 137 12.07 12.37 6.62
CA HIS A 137 11.80 12.90 7.96
C HIS A 137 10.73 13.99 7.92
N GLN A 138 10.77 14.88 6.93
CA GLN A 138 9.70 15.86 6.73
C GLN A 138 8.35 15.19 6.47
N LEU A 139 8.32 14.14 5.64
CA LEU A 139 7.09 13.37 5.42
C LEU A 139 6.56 12.76 6.73
N PHE A 140 7.43 12.27 7.61
CA PHE A 140 7.00 11.75 8.92
C PHE A 140 6.38 12.83 9.80
N MET A 141 6.96 14.02 9.85
CA MET A 141 6.39 15.13 10.62
C MET A 141 5.01 15.54 10.09
N ASP A 142 4.85 15.59 8.77
CA ASP A 142 3.57 15.89 8.13
C ASP A 142 2.53 14.77 8.40
N MET A 143 2.97 13.50 8.45
CA MET A 143 2.13 12.34 8.74
C MET A 143 1.76 12.19 10.21
N ALA A 144 2.59 12.69 11.14
CA ALA A 144 2.32 12.60 12.58
C ALA A 144 0.97 13.24 12.94
N ILE A 145 0.62 14.35 12.27
CA ILE A 145 -0.66 15.04 12.43
C ILE A 145 -1.83 14.14 11.94
N MET A 146 -1.69 13.51 10.77
CA MET A 146 -2.72 12.61 10.22
C MET A 146 -2.93 11.36 11.09
N VAL A 147 -1.86 10.82 11.69
CA VAL A 147 -1.93 9.62 12.54
C VAL A 147 -2.52 9.93 13.92
N GLU A 148 -2.17 11.07 14.53
CA GLU A 148 -2.70 11.48 15.85
C GLU A 148 -4.22 11.67 15.82
N GLN A 149 -4.76 12.18 14.71
CA GLN A 149 -6.21 12.35 14.51
C GLN A 149 -6.96 11.01 14.29
N GLN A 150 -6.26 9.92 13.98
CA GLN A 150 -6.84 8.61 13.64
C GLN A 150 -6.77 7.56 14.76
N GLY A 151 -6.24 7.90 15.95
CA GLY A 151 -5.99 6.94 17.04
C GLY A 151 -7.20 6.10 17.50
N GLU A 152 -8.42 6.64 17.50
CA GLU A 152 -9.66 5.89 17.83
C GLU A 152 -10.20 5.03 16.67
N MET A 153 -9.70 5.23 15.44
CA MET A 153 -10.21 4.57 14.23
C MET A 153 -9.60 3.20 14.00
N LEU A 154 -8.34 3.00 14.42
CA LEU A 154 -7.59 1.75 14.20
C LEU A 154 -8.22 0.53 14.88
N ASP A 155 -8.75 0.67 16.10
CA ASP A 155 -9.45 -0.42 16.79
C ASP A 155 -10.79 -0.77 16.11
N ASN A 156 -11.45 0.22 15.50
CA ASN A 156 -12.68 0.01 14.73
C ASN A 156 -12.42 -0.58 13.33
N ILE A 157 -11.20 -0.51 12.80
CA ILE A 157 -10.83 -1.03 11.47
C ILE A 157 -10.77 -2.55 11.47
N GLU A 158 -10.12 -3.17 12.46
CA GLU A 158 -10.04 -4.63 12.58
C GLU A 158 -11.45 -5.24 12.73
N GLU A 159 -12.29 -4.61 13.53
CA GLU A 159 -13.68 -5.00 13.74
C GLU A 159 -14.52 -4.84 12.45
N LEU A 160 -14.35 -3.75 11.69
CA LEU A 160 -15.14 -3.51 10.48
C LEU A 160 -14.67 -4.31 9.26
N VAL A 161 -13.37 -4.59 9.13
CA VAL A 161 -12.83 -5.50 8.10
C VAL A 161 -13.34 -6.91 8.36
N SER A 162 -13.31 -7.36 9.62
CA SER A 162 -13.92 -8.62 10.04
C SER A 162 -15.42 -8.67 9.69
N LYS A 163 -16.18 -7.64 10.07
CA LYS A 163 -17.62 -7.54 9.74
C LYS A 163 -17.88 -7.46 8.24
N SER A 164 -17.07 -6.74 7.46
CA SER A 164 -17.25 -6.62 6.00
C SER A 164 -16.97 -7.94 5.31
N ALA A 165 -15.95 -8.69 5.75
CA ALA A 165 -15.71 -10.05 5.27
C ALA A 165 -16.92 -10.95 5.56
N GLU A 166 -17.46 -10.89 6.78
CA GLU A 166 -18.65 -11.63 7.21
C GLU A 166 -19.91 -11.26 6.37
N TYR A 167 -20.15 -9.96 6.12
CA TYR A 167 -21.27 -9.51 5.27
C TYR A 167 -21.16 -10.00 3.83
N THR A 168 -19.94 -10.02 3.28
CA THR A 168 -19.70 -10.49 1.90
C THR A 168 -19.94 -12.00 1.80
N GLU A 169 -19.47 -12.75 2.80
CA GLU A 169 -19.70 -14.19 2.93
C GLU A 169 -21.20 -14.51 3.04
N SER A 170 -21.92 -13.84 3.95
CA SER A 170 -23.37 -13.97 4.08
C SER A 170 -24.11 -13.57 2.79
N GLY A 171 -23.66 -12.54 2.08
CA GLY A 171 -24.24 -12.12 0.79
C GLY A 171 -24.11 -13.20 -0.28
N VAL A 172 -22.94 -13.86 -0.35
CA VAL A 172 -22.72 -15.00 -1.25
C VAL A 172 -23.64 -16.17 -0.89
N GLU A 173 -23.82 -16.47 0.40
CA GLU A 173 -24.75 -17.51 0.83
C GLU A 173 -26.20 -17.21 0.44
N GLN A 174 -26.66 -15.98 0.63
CA GLN A 174 -28.00 -15.55 0.25
C GLN A 174 -28.23 -15.67 -1.26
N LEU A 175 -27.24 -15.34 -2.09
CA LEU A 175 -27.31 -15.53 -3.55
C LEU A 175 -27.38 -17.01 -3.94
N ILE A 176 -26.64 -17.88 -3.25
CA ILE A 176 -26.70 -19.34 -3.45
C ILE A 176 -28.10 -19.86 -3.10
N GLN A 177 -28.67 -19.41 -1.97
CA GLN A 177 -30.02 -19.78 -1.55
C GLN A 177 -31.07 -19.27 -2.53
N ALA A 178 -30.98 -18.01 -2.97
CA ALA A 178 -31.87 -17.42 -3.97
C ALA A 178 -31.85 -18.21 -5.29
N LYS A 179 -30.67 -18.62 -5.77
CA LYS A 179 -30.54 -19.48 -6.96
C LYS A 179 -31.20 -20.85 -6.76
N LYS A 180 -31.05 -21.48 -5.58
CA LYS A 180 -31.73 -22.75 -5.23
C LYS A 180 -33.25 -22.58 -5.24
N LEU A 181 -33.76 -21.51 -4.62
CA LEU A 181 -35.19 -21.19 -4.58
C LEU A 181 -35.75 -20.91 -5.99
N GLN A 182 -35.04 -20.12 -6.81
CA GLN A 182 -35.41 -19.84 -8.20
C GLN A 182 -35.51 -21.13 -9.03
N LYS A 183 -34.56 -22.06 -8.88
CA LYS A 183 -34.60 -23.36 -9.57
C LYS A 183 -35.80 -24.21 -9.14
N LYS A 184 -36.13 -24.23 -7.84
CA LYS A 184 -37.33 -24.93 -7.32
C LYS A 184 -38.62 -24.29 -7.83
N ALA A 185 -38.70 -22.96 -7.82
CA ALA A 185 -39.86 -22.22 -8.33
C ALA A 185 -40.10 -22.50 -9.82
N ARG A 186 -39.05 -22.51 -10.64
CA ARG A 186 -39.15 -22.83 -12.07
C ARG A 186 -39.66 -24.26 -12.32
N LYS A 187 -39.21 -25.23 -11.53
CA LYS A 187 -39.72 -26.62 -11.60
C LYS A 187 -41.21 -26.69 -11.24
N LYS A 188 -41.63 -26.00 -10.19
CA LYS A 188 -43.05 -25.93 -9.79
C LYS A 188 -43.91 -25.27 -10.87
N MET A 189 -43.43 -24.16 -11.45
CA MET A 189 -44.11 -23.45 -12.53
C MET A 189 -44.27 -24.34 -13.78
N CYS A 190 -43.22 -25.06 -14.18
CA CYS A 190 -43.29 -26.01 -15.30
C CYS A 190 -44.32 -27.12 -15.03
N CYS A 191 -44.31 -27.70 -13.82
CA CYS A 191 -45.30 -28.70 -13.44
C CYS A 191 -46.74 -28.16 -13.52
N LEU A 192 -47.00 -26.95 -13.01
CA LEU A 192 -48.31 -26.31 -13.08
C LEU A 192 -48.75 -26.07 -14.54
N VAL A 193 -47.85 -25.60 -15.40
CA VAL A 193 -48.15 -25.39 -16.83
C VAL A 193 -48.49 -26.72 -17.51
N VAL A 194 -47.73 -27.80 -17.26
CA VAL A 194 -48.01 -29.13 -17.81
C VAL A 194 -49.34 -29.69 -17.31
N CYS A 195 -49.64 -29.57 -16.01
CA CYS A 195 -50.93 -30.00 -15.48
C CYS A 195 -52.10 -29.24 -16.12
N PHE A 196 -51.95 -27.93 -16.33
CA PHE A 196 -52.98 -27.10 -16.94
C PHE A 196 -53.21 -27.47 -18.42
N THR A 197 -52.14 -27.69 -19.20
CA THR A 197 -52.27 -28.08 -20.61
C THR A 197 -52.92 -29.45 -20.78
N VAL A 198 -52.54 -30.43 -19.94
CA VAL A 198 -53.17 -31.77 -19.95
C VAL A 198 -54.65 -31.68 -19.57
N GLY A 199 -55.00 -30.90 -18.54
CA GLY A 199 -56.40 -30.68 -18.16
C GLY A 199 -57.25 -30.10 -19.29
N LEU A 200 -56.73 -29.11 -20.02
CA LEU A 200 -57.41 -28.55 -21.19
C LEU A 200 -57.62 -29.57 -22.32
N LEU A 201 -56.62 -30.41 -22.61
CA LEU A 201 -56.75 -31.45 -23.64
C LEU A 201 -57.82 -32.48 -23.29
N ILE A 202 -57.88 -32.90 -22.03
CA ILE A 202 -58.91 -33.82 -21.53
C ILE A 202 -60.28 -33.19 -21.69
N MET A 203 -60.46 -31.94 -21.24
CA MET A 203 -61.73 -31.22 -21.38
C MET A 203 -62.17 -31.10 -22.83
N LEU A 204 -61.25 -30.76 -23.75
CA LEU A 204 -61.53 -30.70 -25.18
C LEU A 204 -61.93 -32.07 -25.75
N SER A 205 -61.25 -33.15 -25.37
CA SER A 205 -61.60 -34.51 -25.81
C SER A 205 -62.97 -34.97 -25.31
N PHE A 206 -63.34 -34.61 -24.08
CA PHE A 206 -64.67 -34.90 -23.55
C PHE A 206 -65.75 -34.13 -24.32
N VAL A 207 -65.50 -32.84 -24.57
CA VAL A 207 -66.42 -31.97 -25.31
C VAL A 207 -66.62 -32.48 -26.74
N THR A 208 -65.55 -32.85 -27.46
CA THR A 208 -65.66 -33.35 -28.83
C THR A 208 -66.37 -34.70 -28.90
N ASN A 209 -66.13 -35.61 -27.95
CA ASN A 209 -66.81 -36.91 -27.89
C ASN A 209 -68.30 -36.78 -27.50
N PHE A 210 -68.64 -35.81 -26.66
CA PHE A 210 -70.03 -35.56 -26.25
C PHE A 210 -70.83 -34.75 -27.29
N LEU A 211 -70.23 -33.76 -27.96
CA LEU A 211 -70.91 -32.94 -28.99
C LEU A 211 -70.95 -33.59 -30.37
N ILE A 212 -70.03 -34.51 -30.70
CA ILE A 212 -70.04 -35.25 -31.96
C ILE A 212 -70.34 -36.72 -31.66
N PRO A 213 -71.60 -37.08 -31.37
CA PRO A 213 -71.96 -38.48 -31.22
C PRO A 213 -71.67 -39.19 -32.56
N ARG A 214 -70.80 -40.20 -32.51
CA ARG A 214 -70.52 -41.08 -33.66
C ARG A 214 -71.84 -41.71 -34.14
N ILE A 215 -72.29 -41.31 -35.33
CA ILE A 215 -73.30 -42.00 -36.13
C ILE A 215 -72.69 -43.33 -36.62
#